data_AF-A0A7J6P524-F1
#
_entry.id   AF-A0A7J6P524-F1
#
_cell.length_a   1.000
_cell.length_b   1.000
_cell.length_c   1.000
_cell.angle_alpha   90.00
_cell.angle_beta   90.00
_cell.angle_gamma   90.00
#
_symmetry.space_group_name_H-M   'P 1'
#
loop_
_entity.id
_entity.type
_entity.pdbx_description
1 polymer ?
#
loop_
_entity_poly.entity_id
_entity_poly.type
_entity_poly.pdbx_seq_one_letter_code
_entity_poly.pdbx_strand_id
1 'polypeptide(L)'
;MSVYVYTNRSSKLESCWRGPFVVSALAARSAILTTDRGLEEHYLGNLRRCQGPLTESGRPSRFAAMQSRYRTRDLAMAAEREMRVERSAAAKRKRTLSADGEIAEALAKSARL
;
A
#
# COMPACT_ATOMS: atom_id res chain seq x y z
N MET A 1 -3.43 -16.26 25.55
CA MET A 1 -4.20 -15.96 24.32
C MET A 1 -3.22 -15.43 23.29
N SER A 2 -2.99 -16.15 22.19
CA SER A 2 -1.98 -15.77 21.19
C SER A 2 -2.54 -14.74 20.22
N VAL A 3 -1.81 -13.66 19.95
CA VAL A 3 -2.21 -12.61 19.00
C VAL A 3 -1.59 -12.91 17.65
N TYR A 4 -2.43 -12.95 16.61
CA TYR A 4 -1.99 -13.19 15.23
C TYR A 4 -2.11 -11.93 14.38
N VAL A 5 -1.08 -11.67 13.58
CA VAL A 5 -1.01 -10.51 12.69
C VAL A 5 -0.55 -10.89 11.29
N TYR A 6 -1.04 -10.16 10.30
CA TYR A 6 -0.42 -10.08 8.98
C TYR A 6 0.62 -8.95 9.01
N THR A 7 1.75 -9.15 8.35
CA THR A 7 2.79 -8.12 8.15
C THR A 7 2.92 -7.78 6.68
N ASN A 8 3.15 -6.50 6.38
CA ASN A 8 3.43 -6.02 5.04
C ASN A 8 4.92 -5.70 4.91
N ARG A 9 5.63 -6.44 4.06
CA ARG A 9 6.98 -6.02 3.66
C ARG A 9 6.84 -5.15 2.42
N SER A 10 7.15 -3.86 2.56
CA SER A 10 7.33 -2.97 1.43
C SER A 10 8.55 -3.41 0.63
N SER A 11 8.36 -4.30 -0.35
CA SER A 11 9.38 -4.53 -1.37
C SER A 11 9.23 -3.48 -2.48
N LYS A 12 10.32 -3.16 -3.18
CA LYS A 12 10.29 -2.22 -4.31
C LYS A 12 9.37 -2.66 -5.46
N LEU A 13 9.01 -3.96 -5.51
CA LEU A 13 8.27 -4.56 -6.61
C LEU A 13 6.77 -4.63 -6.32
N GLU A 14 6.36 -4.96 -5.09
CA GLU A 14 4.96 -4.99 -4.69
C GLU A 14 4.81 -5.06 -3.16
N SER A 15 3.78 -4.40 -2.64
CA SER A 15 3.38 -4.47 -1.23
C SER A 15 2.51 -5.71 -1.03
N CYS A 16 3.03 -6.72 -0.34
CA CYS A 16 2.30 -7.97 -0.09
C CYS A 16 2.13 -8.22 1.41
N TRP A 17 0.88 -8.38 1.83
CA TRP A 17 0.53 -8.82 3.18
C TRP A 17 0.83 -10.32 3.31
N ARG A 18 1.66 -10.68 4.29
CA ARG A 18 2.08 -12.05 4.60
C ARG A 18 1.68 -12.42 6.01
N GLY A 19 1.54 -13.72 6.25
CA GLY A 19 1.12 -14.27 7.54
C GLY A 19 -0.08 -15.19 7.39
N PRO A 20 -0.77 -15.49 8.49
CA PRO A 20 -0.64 -14.91 9.84
C PRO A 20 0.69 -15.29 10.55
N PHE A 21 1.16 -14.44 11.44
CA PHE A 21 2.28 -14.72 12.33
C PHE A 21 1.88 -14.48 13.78
N VAL A 22 2.46 -15.25 14.70
CA VAL A 22 2.26 -15.08 16.14
C VAL A 22 3.11 -13.91 16.63
N VAL A 23 2.52 -13.01 17.41
CA VAL A 23 3.26 -11.97 18.12
C VAL A 23 3.90 -12.58 19.38
N SER A 24 5.23 -12.60 19.41
CA SER A 24 6.02 -13.11 20.53
C SER A 24 6.29 -12.03 21.57
N ALA A 25 6.58 -10.81 21.12
CA ALA A 25 6.85 -9.67 21.99
C ALA A 25 6.45 -8.36 21.31
N LEU A 26 6.21 -7.33 22.11
CA LEU A 26 6.00 -5.95 21.66
C LEU A 26 7.19 -5.11 22.12
N ALA A 27 7.71 -4.26 21.23
CA ALA A 27 8.83 -3.37 21.51
C ALA A 27 8.48 -1.98 21.01
N ALA A 28 8.02 -1.08 21.89
CA ALA A 28 7.63 0.30 21.57
C ALA A 28 6.78 0.45 20.28
N ARG A 29 7.42 0.64 19.11
CA ARG A 29 6.77 0.82 17.80
C ARG A 29 6.91 -0.38 16.86
N SER A 30 7.43 -1.50 17.32
CA SER A 30 7.59 -2.76 16.60
C SER A 30 7.01 -3.94 17.39
N ALA A 31 6.88 -5.07 16.70
CA ALA A 31 6.55 -6.35 17.28
C ALA A 31 7.51 -7.42 16.76
N ILE A 32 7.86 -8.36 17.62
CA ILE A 32 8.60 -9.56 17.25
C ILE A 32 7.59 -10.63 16.84
N LEU A 33 7.74 -11.11 15.61
CA LEU A 33 6.88 -12.13 15.02
C LEU A 33 7.63 -13.46 14.92
N THR A 34 6.94 -14.55 15.25
CA THR A 34 7.42 -15.90 14.90
C THR A 34 7.02 -16.22 13.47
N THR A 35 8.00 -16.32 12.58
CA THR A 35 7.84 -16.71 11.17
C THR A 35 8.46 -18.09 10.92
N ASP A 36 8.30 -18.60 9.70
CA ASP A 36 8.96 -19.82 9.21
C ASP A 36 10.49 -19.69 9.16
N ARG A 37 11.01 -18.46 9.15
CA ARG A 37 12.45 -18.16 9.12
C ARG A 37 13.03 -17.85 10.49
N GLY A 38 12.21 -17.89 11.55
CA GLY A 38 12.60 -17.59 12.92
C GLY A 38 11.89 -16.34 13.46
N LEU A 39 12.54 -15.68 14.43
CA LEU A 39 12.01 -14.46 15.03
C LEU A 39 12.41 -13.24 14.18
N GLU A 40 11.42 -12.45 13.79
CA GLU A 40 11.64 -11.25 12.99
C GLU A 40 10.97 -10.03 13.63
N GLU A 41 11.64 -8.88 13.57
CA GLU A 41 11.09 -7.61 14.03
C GLU A 41 10.36 -6.89 12.88
N HIS A 42 9.14 -6.42 13.16
CA HIS A 42 8.31 -5.70 12.20
C HIS A 42 7.71 -4.45 12.83
N TYR A 43 7.72 -3.34 12.09
CA TYR A 43 7.09 -2.08 12.54
C TYR A 43 5.57 -2.23 12.67
N LEU A 44 4.98 -1.73 13.76
CA LEU A 44 3.54 -1.87 14.04
C LEU A 44 2.66 -1.28 12.94
N GLY A 45 3.11 -0.19 12.28
CA GLY A 45 2.38 0.40 11.15
C GLY A 45 2.26 -0.51 9.93
N ASN A 46 3.09 -1.54 9.85
CA ASN A 46 3.05 -2.56 8.81
C ASN A 46 2.30 -3.83 9.24
N LEU A 47 1.65 -3.81 10.40
CA LEU A 47 0.92 -4.96 10.94
C LEU A 47 -0.59 -4.75 10.88
N ARG A 48 -1.32 -5.84 10.62
CA ARG A 48 -2.78 -5.89 10.71
C ARG A 48 -3.21 -7.08 11.55
N ARG A 49 -4.03 -6.84 12.58
CA ARG A 49 -4.61 -7.91 13.39
C ARG A 49 -5.45 -8.84 12.53
N CYS A 50 -5.30 -10.14 12.74
CA CYS A 50 -6.21 -11.12 12.17
C CYS A 50 -7.57 -11.01 12.88
N GLN A 51 -8.60 -10.53 12.17
CA GLN A 51 -9.99 -10.59 12.64
C GLN A 51 -10.70 -11.70 11.86
N GLY A 52 -10.89 -12.83 12.51
CA GLY A 52 -11.63 -13.97 11.99
C GLY A 52 -11.64 -15.10 13.02
N PRO A 53 -12.59 -16.04 12.93
CA PRO A 53 -12.60 -17.20 13.81
C PRO A 53 -11.29 -17.95 13.59
N LEU A 54 -10.43 -17.88 14.62
CA LEU A 54 -9.29 -18.78 14.76
C LEU A 54 -9.88 -20.19 14.75
N THR A 55 -9.39 -21.08 13.90
CA THR A 55 -9.69 -22.52 14.05
C THR A 55 -9.24 -22.98 15.44
N GLU A 56 -9.75 -24.09 15.97
CA GLU A 56 -9.32 -24.63 17.28
C GLU A 56 -7.79 -24.77 17.42
N SER A 57 -7.06 -24.81 16.30
CA SER A 57 -5.60 -24.79 16.19
C SER A 57 -4.93 -23.40 16.18
N GLY A 58 -5.68 -22.32 16.41
CA GLY A 58 -5.15 -20.94 16.38
C GLY A 58 -4.77 -20.43 14.99
N ARG A 59 -5.19 -21.10 13.91
CA ARG A 59 -4.88 -20.70 12.53
C ARG A 59 -6.11 -20.02 11.91
N PRO A 60 -5.97 -18.97 11.09
CA PRO A 60 -7.06 -18.47 10.27
C PRO A 60 -7.46 -19.55 9.28
N SER A 61 -8.77 -19.72 9.10
CA SER A 61 -9.31 -20.66 8.13
C SER A 61 -8.77 -20.35 6.73
N ARG A 62 -8.61 -21.40 5.91
CA ARG A 62 -8.18 -21.29 4.50
C ARG A 62 -9.05 -20.28 3.72
N PHE A 63 -10.30 -20.10 4.12
CA PHE A 63 -11.23 -19.09 3.60
C PHE A 63 -10.82 -17.65 3.93
N ALA A 64 -10.44 -17.37 5.19
CA ALA A 64 -9.98 -16.04 5.61
C ALA A 64 -8.67 -15.63 4.90
N ALA A 65 -7.75 -16.58 4.73
CA ALA A 65 -6.53 -16.37 3.95
C ALA A 65 -6.83 -16.05 2.48
N MET A 66 -7.83 -16.71 1.88
CA MET A 66 -8.24 -16.48 0.50
C MET A 66 -8.92 -15.12 0.32
N GLN A 67 -9.84 -14.74 1.21
CA GLN A 67 -10.47 -13.41 1.21
C GLN A 67 -9.46 -12.27 1.35
N SER A 68 -8.43 -12.45 2.19
CA SER A 68 -7.35 -11.46 2.35
C SER A 68 -6.57 -11.27 1.05
N ARG A 69 -6.33 -12.34 0.29
CA ARG A 69 -5.65 -12.27 -1.02
C ARG A 69 -6.48 -11.50 -2.05
N TYR A 70 -7.79 -11.77 -2.12
CA TYR A 70 -8.68 -11.04 -3.02
C TYR A 70 -8.73 -9.54 -2.70
N ARG A 71 -8.92 -9.17 -1.41
CA ARG A 71 -8.89 -7.77 -0.97
C ARG A 71 -7.57 -7.07 -1.28
N THR A 72 -6.44 -7.76 -1.13
CA THR A 72 -5.13 -7.18 -1.42
C THR A 72 -4.97 -6.90 -2.92
N ARG A 73 -5.47 -7.80 -3.77
CA ARG A 73 -5.47 -7.62 -5.22
C ARG A 73 -6.37 -6.46 -5.67
N ASP A 74 -7.55 -6.34 -5.07
CA ASP A 74 -8.49 -5.25 -5.41
C ASP A 74 -7.93 -3.87 -5.02
N LEU A 75 -7.25 -3.78 -3.87
CA LEU A 75 -6.57 -2.56 -3.44
C LEU A 75 -5.38 -2.21 -4.34
N ALA A 76 -4.60 -3.19 -4.79
CA ALA A 76 -3.51 -2.96 -5.74
C ALA A 76 -4.03 -2.43 -7.08
N MET A 77 -5.10 -3.02 -7.60
CA MET A 77 -5.77 -2.55 -8.83
C MET A 77 -6.35 -1.13 -8.69
N ALA A 78 -6.89 -0.80 -7.51
CA ALA A 78 -7.39 0.55 -7.23
C ALA A 78 -6.24 1.59 -7.20
N ALA A 79 -5.13 1.26 -6.55
CA ALA A 79 -3.95 2.13 -6.48
C ALA A 79 -3.31 2.37 -7.85
N GLU A 80 -3.26 1.34 -8.72
CA GLU A 80 -2.78 1.51 -10.10
C GLU A 80 -3.67 2.43 -10.93
N ARG A 81 -4.99 2.32 -10.76
CA ARG A 81 -5.95 3.21 -11.44
C ARG A 81 -5.76 4.65 -10.98
N GLU A 82 -5.57 4.88 -9.68
CA GLU A 82 -5.37 6.20 -9.11
C GLU A 82 -4.08 6.85 -9.63
N MET A 83 -2.95 6.12 -9.64
CA MET A 83 -1.71 6.61 -10.24
C MET A 83 -1.84 6.95 -11.73
N ARG A 84 -2.64 6.18 -12.48
CA ARG A 84 -2.89 6.46 -13.90
C ARG A 84 -3.71 7.75 -14.10
N VAL A 85 -4.67 8.01 -13.21
CA VAL A 85 -5.46 9.24 -13.21
C VAL A 85 -4.58 10.44 -12.86
N GLU A 86 -3.75 10.34 -11.82
CA GLU A 86 -2.81 11.41 -11.46
C GLU A 86 -1.83 11.75 -12.58
N ARG A 87 -1.27 10.73 -13.25
CA ARG A 87 -0.35 10.94 -14.39
C ARG A 87 -1.04 11.65 -15.56
N SER A 88 -2.29 11.28 -15.86
CA SER A 88 -3.03 11.92 -16.94
C SER A 88 -3.46 13.35 -16.59
N ALA A 89 -3.83 13.62 -15.34
CA ALA A 89 -4.10 14.97 -14.84
C ALA A 89 -2.84 15.85 -14.88
N ALA A 90 -1.69 15.33 -14.45
CA ALA A 90 -0.41 16.04 -14.50
C ALA A 90 0.03 16.37 -15.93
N ALA A 91 -0.18 15.44 -16.88
CA ALA A 91 0.10 15.68 -18.29
C ALA A 91 -0.80 16.78 -18.88
N LYS A 92 -2.08 16.82 -18.48
CA LYS A 92 -3.02 17.86 -18.92
C LYS A 92 -2.63 19.25 -18.39
N ARG A 93 -2.25 19.34 -17.10
CA ARG A 93 -1.77 20.60 -16.49
C ARG A 93 -0.50 21.14 -17.17
N LYS A 94 0.43 20.28 -17.57
CA LYS A 94 1.64 20.70 -18.31
C LYS A 94 1.30 21.30 -19.67
N ARG A 95 0.32 20.74 -20.39
CA ARG A 95 -0.12 21.28 -21.68
C ARG A 95 -0.80 22.63 -21.55
N THR A 96 -1.65 22.83 -20.53
CA THR A 96 -2.31 24.13 -20.31
C THR A 96 -1.30 25.21 -19.96
N LEU A 97 -0.34 24.91 -19.08
CA LEU A 97 0.74 25.86 -18.74
C LEU A 97 1.61 26.24 -19.94
N SER A 98 1.87 25.30 -20.86
CA SER A 98 2.58 25.57 -22.12
C SER A 98 1.78 26.50 -23.02
N ALA A 99 0.49 26.24 -23.18
CA ALA A 99 -0.40 27.06 -24.02
C ALA A 99 -0.56 28.49 -23.46
N ASP A 100 -0.69 28.63 -22.14
CA ASP A 100 -0.80 29.94 -21.49
C ASP A 100 0.49 30.77 -21.67
N GLY A 101 1.66 30.12 -21.64
CA GLY A 101 2.95 30.75 -21.90
C GLY A 101 3.10 31.23 -23.35
N GLU A 102 2.67 30.42 -24.32
CA GLU A 102 2.69 30.79 -25.75
C GLU A 102 1.75 31.97 -26.05
N ILE A 103 0.57 32.01 -25.42
CA ILE A 103 -0.38 33.12 -25.56
C ILE A 103 0.19 34.40 -24.93
N ALA A 104 0.80 34.31 -23.75
CA ALA A 104 1.42 35.45 -23.08
C ALA A 104 2.61 36.02 -23.89
N GLU A 105 3.41 35.15 -24.51
CA GLU A 105 4.52 35.58 -25.37
C GLU A 105 4.02 36.25 -26.67
N ALA A 106 2.96 35.72 -27.28
CA ALA A 106 2.34 36.32 -28.47
C ALA A 106 1.78 37.72 -28.18
N LEU A 107 1.11 37.90 -27.03
CA LEU A 107 0.60 39.20 -26.56
C LEU A 107 1.72 40.19 -26.22
N ALA A 108 2.84 39.72 -25.63
CA ALA A 108 3.98 40.57 -25.34
C ALA A 108 4.71 41.05 -26.61
N LYS A 109 4.71 40.25 -27.68
CA LYS A 109 5.27 40.62 -28.98
C LYS A 109 4.38 41.61 -29.74
N SER A 110 3.06 41.48 -29.65
CA SER A 110 2.14 42.42 -30.33
C SER A 110 2.08 43.80 -29.68
N ALA A 111 2.35 43.91 -28.37
CA ALA A 111 2.38 45.18 -27.64
C ALA A 111 3.67 46.03 -27.84
N ARG A 112 4.67 45.50 -28.55
CA ARG A 112 5.95 46.18 -28.84
C ARG A 112 6.02 46.80 -30.24
N LEU A 113 4.95 46.69 -31.04
CA LEU A 113 4.75 47.36 -32.33
C LEU A 113 3.83 48.57 -32.14
#